data_AF-A0A960PQ34-F1
#
_entry.id   AF-A0A960PQ34-F1
#
_cell.length_a   1.000
_cell.length_b   1.000
_cell.length_c   1.000
_cell.angle_alpha   90.00
_cell.angle_beta   90.00
_cell.angle_gamma   90.00
#
_symmetry.space_group_name_H-M   'P 1'
#
loop_
_entity.id
_entity.type
_entity.pdbx_description
1 polymer ?
#
loop_
_entity_poly.entity_id
_entity_poly.type
_entity_poly.pdbx_seq_one_letter_code
_entity_poly.pdbx_strand_id
1 'polypeptide(L)'
;RGTAMEGARIPVKTSTGLNENFARELLELHSLGVDGGYTQEDVIEVARAFTGWTVVPPNKLQQARRRLRGARRVGGLGFYLEGLFLFRADLHDAGEKTVLGHRLAAGRGIEDGREVLDLVAEHPATAQHLASKLATRFVSDEPPKELVDRLAATFTRSRGDVAAVLRELVRSPEFWAPETMRQKIKSPFEVAISAVRALDGEVSDPRSLAEWISRMGQRLYAYQAPTGFPDRGEAWVNTGSLLNRMNFGLQLAAGDLPGVRFDLVGLNGGIEPESVEGALSTYLALLLPERPAGPVLRQLEPVVRSPELAQKVEDASPRPSTEDRRGGELDELELSEPEGGEEADGERMARKRSHEMLAQVVGVILGSPEFQRR
;
A
#
# COMPACT_ATOMS: atom_id res chain seq x y z
N ARG A 1 -65.87 -25.56 6.09
CA ARG A 1 -64.65 -25.97 5.35
C ARG A 1 -64.12 -24.72 4.66
N GLY A 2 -63.28 -23.94 5.35
CA GLY A 2 -62.65 -22.73 4.82
C GLY A 2 -61.22 -23.06 4.43
N THR A 3 -60.89 -22.89 3.15
CA THR A 3 -59.58 -23.14 2.56
C THR A 3 -58.59 -22.06 2.99
N ALA A 4 -57.48 -22.49 3.57
CA ALA A 4 -56.35 -21.64 3.93
C ALA A 4 -55.71 -21.03 2.68
N MET A 5 -55.44 -19.72 2.72
CA MET A 5 -54.64 -19.02 1.72
C MET A 5 -53.16 -19.41 1.92
N GLU A 6 -52.67 -20.24 1.01
CA GLU A 6 -51.29 -20.69 0.94
C GLU A 6 -50.37 -19.52 0.55
N GLY A 7 -49.41 -19.18 1.42
CA GLY A 7 -48.44 -18.11 1.19
C GLY A 7 -47.59 -18.39 -0.04
N ALA A 8 -47.48 -17.40 -0.93
CA ALA A 8 -46.71 -17.49 -2.16
C ALA A 8 -45.22 -17.79 -1.85
N ARG A 9 -44.80 -19.03 -2.07
CA ARG A 9 -43.39 -19.43 -2.04
C ARG A 9 -42.67 -18.83 -3.25
N ILE A 10 -41.57 -18.14 -3.00
CA ILE A 10 -40.66 -17.63 -4.04
C ILE A 10 -40.07 -18.84 -4.78
N PRO A 11 -40.14 -18.92 -6.12
CA PRO A 11 -39.59 -20.03 -6.87
C PRO A 11 -38.07 -20.06 -6.75
N VAL A 12 -37.52 -21.21 -6.34
CA VAL A 12 -36.08 -21.51 -6.36
C VAL A 12 -35.64 -21.60 -7.82
N LYS A 13 -34.83 -20.64 -8.28
CA LYS A 13 -34.33 -20.61 -9.66
C LYS A 13 -33.04 -21.44 -9.75
N THR A 14 -33.04 -22.49 -10.57
CA THR A 14 -31.88 -23.36 -10.79
C THR A 14 -30.81 -22.71 -11.68
N SER A 15 -29.71 -22.35 -11.01
CA SER A 15 -28.32 -22.10 -11.43
C SER A 15 -28.00 -21.55 -12.83
N THR A 16 -27.83 -20.23 -12.93
CA THR A 16 -26.46 -19.75 -13.23
C THR A 16 -25.68 -19.99 -11.96
N GLY A 17 -24.56 -20.72 -12.00
CA GLY A 17 -23.85 -21.15 -10.78
C GLY A 17 -23.64 -20.01 -9.78
N LEU A 18 -23.78 -20.31 -8.49
CA LEU A 18 -23.56 -19.36 -7.41
C LEU A 18 -22.11 -18.87 -7.49
N ASN A 19 -21.90 -17.56 -7.51
CA ASN A 19 -20.56 -17.00 -7.48
C ASN A 19 -20.07 -16.96 -6.03
N GLU A 20 -19.24 -17.92 -5.65
CA GLU A 20 -18.66 -18.04 -4.32
C GLU A 20 -17.44 -17.14 -4.09
N ASN A 21 -16.89 -16.50 -5.13
CA ASN A 21 -15.59 -15.83 -5.04
C ASN A 21 -15.59 -14.72 -3.97
N PHE A 22 -16.62 -13.86 -3.97
CA PHE A 22 -16.73 -12.81 -2.97
C PHE A 22 -16.91 -13.35 -1.55
N ALA A 23 -17.68 -14.44 -1.38
CA ALA A 23 -17.88 -15.08 -0.08
C ALA A 23 -16.55 -15.66 0.46
N ARG A 24 -15.79 -16.32 -0.42
CA ARG A 24 -14.46 -16.83 -0.07
C ARG A 24 -13.51 -15.71 0.28
N GLU A 25 -13.41 -14.65 -0.52
CA GLU A 25 -12.55 -13.50 -0.24
C GLU A 25 -12.93 -12.79 1.07
N LEU A 26 -14.24 -12.65 1.33
CA LEU A 26 -14.73 -12.08 2.58
C LEU A 26 -14.22 -12.87 3.78
N LEU A 27 -14.44 -14.18 3.81
CA LEU A 27 -14.05 -15.07 4.91
C LEU A 27 -12.52 -15.21 5.01
N GLU A 28 -11.85 -15.46 3.90
CA GLU A 28 -10.43 -15.82 3.86
C GLU A 28 -9.50 -14.61 3.98
N LEU A 29 -9.76 -13.54 3.23
CA LEU A 29 -8.80 -12.46 3.05
C LEU A 29 -9.11 -11.27 3.96
N HIS A 30 -10.40 -10.97 4.13
CA HIS A 30 -10.87 -9.74 4.74
C HIS A 30 -11.32 -9.89 6.20
N SER A 31 -11.74 -11.08 6.64
CA SER A 31 -12.21 -11.32 8.02
C SER A 31 -11.47 -12.44 8.74
N LEU A 32 -11.87 -13.70 8.59
CA LEU A 32 -11.48 -14.81 9.44
C LEU A 32 -10.03 -15.28 9.23
N GLY A 33 -9.46 -15.04 8.06
CA GLY A 33 -8.17 -15.61 7.67
C GLY A 33 -8.32 -17.03 7.10
N VAL A 34 -7.32 -17.52 6.38
CA VAL A 34 -7.33 -18.87 5.75
C VAL A 34 -7.53 -20.00 6.73
N ASP A 35 -7.00 -19.87 7.95
CA ASP A 35 -7.15 -20.83 9.05
C ASP A 35 -8.27 -20.44 10.02
N GLY A 36 -9.23 -19.63 9.56
CA GLY A 36 -10.30 -19.04 10.37
C GLY A 36 -11.39 -20.00 10.85
N GLY A 37 -11.30 -21.28 10.49
CA GLY A 37 -12.20 -22.35 10.95
C GLY A 37 -13.54 -22.44 10.21
N TYR A 38 -13.71 -21.74 9.09
CA TYR A 38 -14.89 -21.87 8.23
C TYR A 38 -14.77 -23.07 7.28
N THR A 39 -15.91 -23.52 6.75
CA THR A 39 -16.02 -24.68 5.86
C THR A 39 -16.48 -24.26 4.46
N GLN A 40 -16.42 -25.20 3.50
CA GLN A 40 -16.88 -24.96 2.13
C GLN A 40 -18.40 -24.70 2.05
N GLU A 41 -19.24 -25.56 2.63
CA GLU A 41 -20.07 -25.15 3.76
C GLU A 41 -20.52 -23.68 3.84
N ASP A 42 -19.89 -23.00 4.79
CA ASP A 42 -20.07 -21.59 5.09
C ASP A 42 -19.84 -20.70 3.87
N VAL A 43 -18.88 -21.01 2.99
CA VAL A 43 -18.65 -20.21 1.76
C VAL A 43 -19.90 -20.20 0.87
N ILE A 44 -20.53 -21.36 0.67
CA ILE A 44 -21.75 -21.48 -0.11
C ILE A 44 -22.88 -20.69 0.56
N GLU A 45 -23.06 -20.88 1.86
CA GLU A 45 -24.13 -20.24 2.64
C GLU A 45 -23.98 -18.71 2.71
N VAL A 46 -22.75 -18.23 2.84
CA VAL A 46 -22.41 -16.80 2.74
C VAL A 46 -22.69 -16.28 1.33
N ALA A 47 -22.30 -17.01 0.29
CA ALA A 47 -22.59 -16.61 -1.09
C ALA A 47 -24.12 -16.53 -1.33
N ARG A 48 -24.90 -17.48 -0.80
CA ARG A 48 -26.37 -17.45 -0.81
C ARG A 48 -26.90 -16.21 -0.09
N ALA A 49 -26.37 -15.85 1.08
CA ALA A 49 -26.77 -14.66 1.84
C ALA A 49 -26.53 -13.34 1.09
N PHE A 50 -25.50 -13.26 0.25
CA PHE A 50 -25.19 -12.08 -0.55
C PHE A 50 -25.91 -12.03 -1.91
N THR A 51 -26.66 -13.06 -2.30
CA THR A 51 -27.42 -13.03 -3.55
C THR A 51 -28.36 -11.82 -3.60
N GLY A 52 -28.47 -11.19 -4.77
CA GLY A 52 -29.23 -9.96 -4.94
C GLY A 52 -28.52 -8.67 -4.52
N TRP A 53 -27.39 -8.72 -3.80
CA TRP A 53 -26.57 -7.52 -3.57
C TRP A 53 -25.83 -7.13 -4.85
N THR A 54 -25.95 -5.88 -5.27
CA THR A 54 -25.29 -5.37 -6.47
C THR A 54 -25.00 -3.88 -6.38
N VAL A 55 -24.24 -3.37 -7.35
CA VAL A 55 -23.89 -1.95 -7.46
C VAL A 55 -24.42 -1.40 -8.77
N VAL A 56 -25.09 -0.25 -8.70
CA VAL A 56 -25.56 0.50 -9.85
C VAL A 56 -24.42 1.42 -10.30
N PRO A 57 -23.97 1.32 -11.57
CA PRO A 57 -22.99 2.27 -12.10
C PRO A 57 -23.47 3.72 -11.96
N PRO A 58 -22.60 4.69 -11.60
CA PRO A 58 -23.00 6.07 -11.34
C PRO A 58 -23.84 6.70 -12.47
N ASN A 59 -23.46 6.43 -13.72
CA ASN A 59 -24.17 6.92 -14.92
C ASN A 59 -25.56 6.30 -15.13
N LYS A 60 -25.90 5.20 -14.45
CA LYS A 60 -27.22 4.52 -14.54
C LYS A 60 -28.11 4.76 -13.33
N LEU A 61 -27.62 5.47 -12.31
CA LEU A 61 -28.33 5.65 -11.03
C LEU A 61 -29.71 6.30 -11.19
N GLN A 62 -29.82 7.35 -12.01
CA GLN A 62 -31.09 8.04 -12.21
C GLN A 62 -32.13 7.16 -12.93
N GLN A 63 -31.69 6.33 -13.88
CA GLN A 63 -32.56 5.37 -14.56
C GLN A 63 -33.02 4.29 -13.59
N ALA A 64 -32.13 3.75 -12.75
CA ALA A 64 -32.46 2.78 -11.73
C ALA A 64 -33.52 3.34 -10.76
N ARG A 65 -33.31 4.56 -10.24
CA ARG A 65 -34.28 5.24 -9.36
C ARG A 65 -35.68 5.34 -9.99
N ARG A 66 -35.78 5.69 -11.28
CA ARG A 66 -37.07 5.78 -11.98
C ARG A 66 -37.75 4.43 -12.09
N ARG A 67 -37.01 3.38 -12.45
CA ARG A 67 -37.53 2.01 -12.57
C ARG A 67 -38.01 1.45 -11.24
N LEU A 68 -37.28 1.72 -10.16
CA LEU A 68 -37.58 1.18 -8.84
C LEU A 68 -38.80 1.82 -8.16
N ARG A 69 -39.16 3.07 -8.50
CA ARG A 69 -40.37 3.74 -7.96
C ARG A 69 -41.67 2.98 -8.24
N GLY A 70 -41.73 2.21 -9.33
CA GLY A 70 -42.90 1.42 -9.71
C GLY A 70 -42.72 -0.09 -9.51
N ALA A 71 -41.63 -0.53 -8.90
CA ALA A 71 -41.31 -1.95 -8.80
C ALA A 71 -42.21 -2.64 -7.74
N ARG A 72 -42.85 -3.74 -8.12
CA ARG A 72 -43.63 -4.59 -7.20
C ARG A 72 -42.69 -5.32 -6.24
N ARG A 73 -43.14 -5.51 -4.99
CA ARG A 73 -42.49 -6.42 -4.03
C ARG A 73 -42.66 -7.86 -4.52
N VAL A 74 -41.60 -8.65 -4.50
CA VAL A 74 -41.59 -10.07 -4.87
C VAL A 74 -41.52 -10.89 -3.58
N GLY A 75 -42.53 -11.72 -3.31
CA GLY A 75 -42.59 -12.53 -2.07
C GLY A 75 -42.64 -11.71 -0.77
N GLY A 76 -43.13 -10.46 -0.81
CA GLY A 76 -43.13 -9.54 0.32
C GLY A 76 -41.84 -8.72 0.47
N LEU A 77 -40.75 -9.16 -0.16
CA LEU A 77 -39.46 -8.48 -0.19
C LEU A 77 -39.37 -7.50 -1.36
N GLY A 78 -38.83 -6.30 -1.10
CA GLY A 78 -38.72 -5.22 -2.08
C GLY A 78 -37.30 -5.04 -2.60
N PHE A 79 -37.14 -4.08 -3.50
CA PHE A 79 -35.82 -3.56 -3.84
C PHE A 79 -35.39 -2.54 -2.79
N TYR A 80 -34.09 -2.50 -2.47
CA TYR A 80 -33.50 -1.48 -1.60
C TYR A 80 -32.40 -0.77 -2.36
N LEU A 81 -32.43 0.56 -2.42
CA LEU A 81 -31.42 1.37 -3.11
C LEU A 81 -30.89 2.43 -2.14
N GLU A 82 -29.58 2.43 -1.92
CA GLU A 82 -28.88 3.40 -1.09
C GLU A 82 -27.57 3.80 -1.77
N GLY A 83 -27.42 5.07 -2.14
CA GLY A 83 -26.28 5.51 -2.95
C GLY A 83 -26.20 4.71 -4.26
N LEU A 84 -25.09 3.99 -4.45
CA LEU A 84 -24.87 3.08 -5.58
C LEU A 84 -25.24 1.62 -5.25
N PHE A 85 -25.48 1.28 -3.98
CA PHE A 85 -25.83 -0.07 -3.58
C PHE A 85 -27.30 -0.38 -3.88
N LEU A 86 -27.56 -1.53 -4.50
CA LEU A 86 -28.89 -2.03 -4.82
C LEU A 86 -29.04 -3.46 -4.33
N PHE A 87 -30.10 -3.73 -3.58
CA PHE A 87 -30.59 -5.08 -3.31
C PHE A 87 -31.72 -5.44 -4.28
N ARG A 88 -31.57 -6.60 -4.92
CA ARG A 88 -32.47 -7.23 -5.87
C ARG A 88 -33.11 -8.45 -5.23
N ALA A 89 -34.25 -8.27 -4.56
CA ALA A 89 -34.99 -9.38 -3.95
C ALA A 89 -35.39 -10.48 -4.95
N ASP A 90 -35.58 -10.13 -6.22
CA ASP A 90 -35.88 -11.07 -7.30
C ASP A 90 -34.69 -11.92 -7.76
N LEU A 91 -33.48 -11.62 -7.26
CA LEU A 91 -32.26 -12.39 -7.47
C LEU A 91 -31.72 -12.99 -6.17
N HIS A 92 -32.43 -12.81 -5.04
CA HIS A 92 -32.02 -13.29 -3.74
C HIS A 92 -32.55 -14.70 -3.48
N ASP A 93 -31.70 -15.58 -3.00
CA ASP A 93 -32.10 -16.87 -2.43
C ASP A 93 -32.64 -16.64 -1.02
N ALA A 94 -33.96 -16.61 -0.88
CA ALA A 94 -34.63 -16.45 0.41
C ALA A 94 -34.81 -17.79 1.17
N GLY A 95 -34.13 -18.87 0.76
CA GLY A 95 -34.11 -20.12 1.50
C GLY A 95 -33.43 -19.97 2.86
N GLU A 96 -33.69 -20.92 3.75
CA GLU A 96 -32.97 -21.02 5.02
C GLU A 96 -31.47 -21.19 4.76
N LYS A 97 -30.65 -20.61 5.64
CA LYS A 97 -29.20 -20.66 5.59
C LYS A 97 -28.59 -20.96 6.94
N THR A 98 -27.40 -21.55 6.96
CA THR A 98 -26.61 -21.72 8.18
C THR A 98 -25.19 -21.23 7.92
N VAL A 99 -24.79 -20.15 8.58
CA VAL A 99 -23.46 -19.53 8.41
C VAL A 99 -22.73 -19.57 9.74
N LEU A 100 -21.58 -20.22 9.80
CA LEU A 100 -20.74 -20.35 11.00
C LEU A 100 -21.52 -20.90 12.21
N GLY A 101 -22.40 -21.86 11.94
CA GLY A 101 -23.30 -22.45 12.94
C GLY A 101 -24.52 -21.58 13.32
N HIS A 102 -24.66 -20.38 12.75
CA HIS A 102 -25.78 -19.48 12.99
C HIS A 102 -26.86 -19.63 11.91
N ARG A 103 -28.11 -19.83 12.32
CA ARG A 103 -29.23 -20.09 11.41
C ARG A 103 -29.94 -18.80 11.00
N LEU A 104 -30.00 -18.55 9.69
CA LEU A 104 -30.81 -17.50 9.07
C LEU A 104 -32.11 -18.13 8.55
N ALA A 105 -33.24 -17.74 9.12
CA ALA A 105 -34.55 -18.28 8.75
C ALA A 105 -34.91 -18.03 7.27
N ALA A 106 -35.73 -18.89 6.69
CA ALA A 106 -36.26 -18.68 5.35
C ALA A 106 -37.19 -17.46 5.26
N GLY A 107 -37.32 -16.89 4.07
CA GLY A 107 -38.18 -15.73 3.79
C GLY A 107 -37.52 -14.37 4.06
N ARG A 108 -36.23 -14.38 4.39
CA ARG A 108 -35.41 -13.18 4.60
C ARG A 108 -34.89 -12.58 3.28
N GLY A 109 -34.38 -11.36 3.35
CA GLY A 109 -33.84 -10.60 2.21
C GLY A 109 -32.49 -9.93 2.48
N ILE A 110 -32.44 -8.60 2.34
CA ILE A 110 -31.21 -7.81 2.46
C ILE A 110 -30.49 -8.01 3.80
N GLU A 111 -31.26 -8.29 4.85
CA GLU A 111 -30.78 -8.53 6.20
C GLU A 111 -29.89 -9.76 6.32
N ASP A 112 -29.94 -10.73 5.40
CA ASP A 112 -29.05 -11.90 5.43
C ASP A 112 -27.59 -11.49 5.31
N GLY A 113 -27.24 -10.74 4.24
CA GLY A 113 -25.88 -10.26 4.06
C GLY A 113 -25.42 -9.31 5.17
N ARG A 114 -26.33 -8.53 5.76
CA ARG A 114 -25.99 -7.64 6.90
C ARG A 114 -25.65 -8.44 8.15
N GLU A 115 -26.48 -9.42 8.50
CA GLU A 115 -26.22 -10.28 9.66
C GLU A 115 -24.98 -11.14 9.46
N VAL A 116 -24.71 -11.61 8.23
CA VAL A 116 -23.44 -12.27 7.91
C VAL A 116 -22.25 -11.34 8.15
N LEU A 117 -22.33 -10.06 7.75
CA LEU A 117 -21.27 -9.08 8.01
C LEU A 117 -21.05 -8.87 9.52
N ASP A 118 -22.12 -8.80 10.31
CA ASP A 118 -22.04 -8.68 11.76
C ASP A 118 -21.39 -9.93 12.38
N LEU A 119 -21.82 -11.13 11.97
CA LEU A 119 -21.26 -12.40 12.44
C LEU A 119 -19.76 -12.50 12.17
N VAL A 120 -19.33 -12.21 10.93
CA VAL A 120 -17.90 -12.31 10.58
C VAL A 120 -17.09 -11.21 11.26
N ALA A 121 -17.64 -10.00 11.44
CA ALA A 121 -16.93 -8.92 12.13
C ALA A 121 -16.71 -9.21 13.62
N GLU A 122 -17.68 -9.85 14.28
CA GLU A 122 -17.60 -10.21 15.69
C GLU A 122 -16.85 -11.53 15.97
N HIS A 123 -16.58 -12.32 14.93
CA HIS A 123 -15.94 -13.62 15.09
C HIS A 123 -14.53 -13.51 15.70
N PRO A 124 -14.15 -14.38 16.66
CA PRO A 124 -12.82 -14.35 17.29
C PRO A 124 -11.66 -14.47 16.29
N ALA A 125 -11.82 -15.27 15.23
CA ALA A 125 -10.81 -15.39 14.17
C ALA A 125 -10.57 -14.07 13.43
N THR A 126 -11.61 -13.24 13.25
CA THR A 126 -11.45 -11.90 12.65
C THR A 126 -10.63 -10.98 13.53
N ALA A 127 -10.88 -11.01 14.85
CA ALA A 127 -10.08 -10.25 15.81
C ALA A 127 -8.59 -10.67 15.74
N GLN A 128 -8.34 -11.98 15.68
CA GLN A 128 -6.99 -12.55 15.56
C GLN A 128 -6.31 -12.20 14.23
N HIS A 129 -7.02 -12.33 13.10
CA HIS A 129 -6.51 -12.01 11.78
C HIS A 129 -6.13 -10.54 11.65
N LEU A 130 -7.05 -9.63 12.03
CA LEU A 130 -6.80 -8.19 11.94
C LEU A 130 -5.71 -7.74 12.93
N ALA A 131 -5.69 -8.27 14.15
CA ALA A 131 -4.61 -8.03 15.11
C ALA A 131 -3.25 -8.48 14.57
N SER A 132 -3.18 -9.67 13.96
CA SER A 132 -1.96 -10.21 13.36
C SER A 132 -1.47 -9.32 12.23
N LYS A 133 -2.36 -8.86 11.35
CA LYS A 133 -2.02 -7.94 10.24
C LYS A 133 -1.50 -6.60 10.76
N LEU A 134 -2.16 -6.01 11.76
CA LEU A 134 -1.73 -4.74 12.35
C LEU A 134 -0.36 -4.89 13.05
N ALA A 135 -0.18 -5.92 13.88
CA ALA A 135 1.10 -6.17 14.53
C ALA A 135 2.21 -6.41 13.48
N THR A 136 1.91 -7.17 12.43
CA THR A 136 2.85 -7.41 11.31
C THR A 136 3.22 -6.10 10.61
N ARG A 137 2.23 -5.24 10.34
CA ARG A 137 2.44 -3.98 9.63
C ARG A 137 3.33 -3.00 10.39
N PHE A 138 3.20 -2.95 11.71
CA PHE A 138 3.73 -1.86 12.53
C PHE A 138 4.87 -2.25 13.47
N VAL A 139 5.03 -3.54 13.83
CA VAL A 139 6.01 -3.97 14.84
C VAL A 139 7.13 -4.77 14.19
N SER A 140 6.82 -5.95 13.63
CA SER A 140 7.80 -6.84 13.00
C SER A 140 7.12 -7.76 12.00
N ASP A 141 7.87 -8.38 11.09
CA ASP A 141 7.30 -9.36 10.15
C ASP A 141 6.77 -10.63 10.83
N GLU A 142 7.30 -10.91 12.04
CA GLU A 142 6.91 -11.98 12.94
C GLU A 142 6.63 -11.39 14.33
N PRO A 143 5.43 -10.83 14.57
CA PRO A 143 5.09 -10.25 15.87
C PRO A 143 4.90 -11.34 16.95
N PRO A 144 5.27 -11.08 18.21
CA PRO A 144 5.03 -12.01 19.30
C PRO A 144 3.54 -12.34 19.45
N LYS A 145 3.23 -13.61 19.70
CA LYS A 145 1.84 -14.08 19.84
C LYS A 145 1.10 -13.35 20.97
N GLU A 146 1.79 -13.05 22.06
CA GLU A 146 1.25 -12.35 23.22
C GLU A 146 0.76 -10.94 22.86
N LEU A 147 1.47 -10.24 21.97
CA LEU A 147 1.03 -8.94 21.47
C LEU A 147 -0.25 -9.10 20.64
N VAL A 148 -0.25 -10.04 19.69
CA VAL A 148 -1.40 -10.31 18.83
C VAL A 148 -2.64 -10.64 19.66
N ASP A 149 -2.51 -11.50 20.67
CA ASP A 149 -3.62 -11.88 21.56
C ASP A 149 -4.17 -10.68 22.35
N ARG A 150 -3.30 -9.78 22.84
CA ARG A 150 -3.75 -8.56 23.54
C ARG A 150 -4.50 -7.60 22.61
N LEU A 151 -4.04 -7.46 21.36
CA LEU A 151 -4.71 -6.63 20.35
C LEU A 151 -6.05 -7.24 19.94
N ALA A 152 -6.11 -8.55 19.73
CA ALA A 152 -7.34 -9.27 19.43
C ALA A 152 -8.37 -9.13 20.58
N ALA A 153 -7.94 -9.28 21.82
CA ALA A 153 -8.80 -9.05 22.99
C ALA A 153 -9.33 -7.61 23.05
N THR A 154 -8.52 -6.61 22.65
CA THR A 154 -8.95 -5.21 22.56
C THR A 154 -9.94 -5.00 21.43
N PHE A 155 -9.72 -5.62 20.26
CA PHE A 155 -10.67 -5.61 19.15
C PHE A 155 -12.03 -6.16 19.59
N THR A 156 -12.06 -7.35 20.21
CA THR A 156 -13.30 -7.98 20.70
C THR A 156 -14.00 -7.12 21.75
N ARG A 157 -13.28 -6.65 22.78
CA ARG A 157 -13.87 -5.84 23.87
C ARG A 157 -14.43 -4.52 23.38
N SER A 158 -13.80 -3.91 22.37
CA SER A 158 -14.22 -2.64 21.79
C SER A 158 -15.21 -2.78 20.62
N ARG A 159 -15.63 -4.02 20.29
CA ARG A 159 -16.49 -4.33 19.15
C ARG A 159 -15.94 -3.79 17.82
N GLY A 160 -14.65 -4.03 17.58
CA GLY A 160 -13.99 -3.69 16.31
C GLY A 160 -13.53 -2.25 16.17
N ASP A 161 -13.40 -1.48 17.26
CA ASP A 161 -12.81 -0.13 17.21
C ASP A 161 -11.30 -0.23 16.88
N VAL A 162 -10.98 -0.03 15.60
CA VAL A 162 -9.60 -0.02 15.10
C VAL A 162 -8.75 1.05 15.79
N ALA A 163 -9.31 2.20 16.16
CA ALA A 163 -8.56 3.23 16.87
C ALA A 163 -8.19 2.76 18.29
N ALA A 164 -9.05 2.00 18.97
CA ALA A 164 -8.71 1.39 20.26
C ALA A 164 -7.55 0.38 20.12
N VAL A 165 -7.59 -0.47 19.09
CA VAL A 165 -6.52 -1.45 18.82
C VAL A 165 -5.20 -0.76 18.50
N LEU A 166 -5.21 0.29 17.67
CA LEU A 166 -4.01 1.05 17.35
C LEU A 166 -3.43 1.78 18.58
N ARG A 167 -4.27 2.29 19.49
CA ARG A 167 -3.78 2.88 20.75
C ARG A 167 -3.12 1.85 21.65
N GLU A 168 -3.69 0.64 21.73
CA GLU A 168 -3.09 -0.47 22.48
C GLU A 168 -1.75 -0.88 21.88
N LEU A 169 -1.68 -1.00 20.55
CA LEU A 169 -0.47 -1.32 19.80
C LEU A 169 0.65 -0.31 20.06
N VAL A 170 0.37 0.99 19.89
CA VAL A 170 1.38 2.05 20.10
C VAL A 170 1.81 2.17 21.56
N ARG A 171 1.00 1.70 22.53
CA ARG A 171 1.39 1.69 23.95
C ARG A 171 2.12 0.42 24.36
N SER A 172 2.23 -0.58 23.48
CA SER A 172 2.84 -1.86 23.83
C SER A 172 4.37 -1.72 23.93
N PRO A 173 5.03 -2.44 24.86
CA PRO A 173 6.48 -2.43 24.96
C PRO A 173 7.15 -2.96 23.68
N GLU A 174 6.53 -3.94 23.01
CA GLU A 174 7.04 -4.52 21.76
C GLU A 174 7.12 -3.51 20.61
N PHE A 175 6.25 -2.50 20.60
CA PHE A 175 6.28 -1.44 19.58
C PHE A 175 7.52 -0.56 19.70
N TRP A 176 8.00 -0.33 20.93
CA TRP A 176 9.14 0.53 21.23
C TRP A 176 10.42 -0.24 21.58
N ALA A 177 10.41 -1.57 21.44
CA ALA A 177 11.55 -2.40 21.76
C ALA A 177 12.74 -2.08 20.82
N PRO A 178 13.97 -1.95 21.32
CA PRO A 178 15.14 -1.70 20.48
C PRO A 178 15.32 -2.72 19.35
N GLU A 179 14.89 -3.96 19.57
CA GLU A 179 14.98 -5.08 18.63
C GLU A 179 13.96 -4.99 17.50
N THR A 180 12.83 -4.31 17.68
CA THR A 180 11.78 -4.14 16.67
C THR A 180 11.88 -2.79 15.97
N MET A 181 12.32 -1.76 16.70
CA MET A 181 12.53 -0.42 16.16
C MET A 181 13.46 -0.48 14.95
N ARG A 182 12.93 -0.09 13.80
CA ARG A 182 13.70 0.05 12.56
C ARG A 182 14.24 -1.24 11.98
N GLN A 183 13.51 -2.35 12.17
CA GLN A 183 13.75 -3.60 11.45
C GLN A 183 12.88 -3.77 10.20
N LYS A 184 11.73 -3.10 10.14
CA LYS A 184 10.84 -3.20 8.98
C LYS A 184 11.49 -2.58 7.75
N ILE A 185 11.37 -3.25 6.62
CA ILE A 185 11.81 -2.72 5.33
C ILE A 185 10.69 -1.90 4.72
N LYS A 186 11.00 -0.68 4.28
CA LYS A 186 10.11 0.18 3.52
C LYS A 186 9.78 -0.49 2.18
N SER A 187 8.50 -0.49 1.82
CA SER A 187 8.04 -0.74 0.46
C SER A 187 8.60 0.31 -0.51
N PRO A 188 8.67 0.05 -1.83
CA PRO A 188 9.12 1.03 -2.81
C PRO A 188 8.40 2.39 -2.73
N PHE A 189 7.10 2.39 -2.47
CA PHE A 189 6.32 3.59 -2.24
C PHE A 189 6.82 4.36 -1.01
N GLU A 190 7.02 3.67 0.12
CA GLU A 190 7.53 4.29 1.34
C GLU A 190 8.95 4.85 1.16
N VAL A 191 9.83 4.15 0.42
CA VAL A 191 11.17 4.67 0.08
C VAL A 191 11.04 5.98 -0.71
N ALA A 192 10.26 5.98 -1.79
CA ALA A 192 10.12 7.16 -2.65
C ALA A 192 9.55 8.37 -1.89
N ILE A 193 8.44 8.18 -1.16
CA ILE A 193 7.79 9.27 -0.44
C ILE A 193 8.64 9.74 0.75
N SER A 194 9.28 8.83 1.48
CA SER A 194 10.16 9.25 2.59
C SER A 194 11.41 9.97 2.10
N ALA A 195 11.96 9.62 0.94
CA ALA A 195 13.10 10.31 0.34
C ALA A 195 12.75 11.75 -0.05
N VAL A 196 11.65 11.94 -0.79
CA VAL A 196 11.18 13.28 -1.16
C VAL A 196 10.92 14.14 0.08
N ARG A 197 10.28 13.57 1.12
CA ARG A 197 10.05 14.28 2.38
C ARG A 197 11.33 14.62 3.14
N ALA A 198 12.32 13.73 3.13
CA ALA A 198 13.59 13.96 3.82
C ALA A 198 14.41 15.09 3.18
N LEU A 199 14.22 15.33 1.88
CA LEU A 199 14.83 16.43 1.13
C LEU A 199 14.02 17.74 1.17
N ASP A 200 12.91 17.78 1.91
CA ASP A 200 11.92 18.87 1.85
C ASP A 200 11.46 19.16 0.41
N GLY A 201 11.27 18.10 -0.38
CA GLY A 201 11.00 18.21 -1.81
C GLY A 201 9.53 18.49 -2.15
N GLU A 202 9.33 19.34 -3.14
CA GLU A 202 8.04 19.63 -3.76
C GLU A 202 7.80 18.72 -4.98
N VAL A 203 6.60 18.15 -5.09
CA VAL A 203 6.18 17.35 -6.24
C VAL A 203 5.17 18.12 -7.07
N SER A 204 5.59 18.61 -8.24
CA SER A 204 4.71 19.24 -9.23
C SER A 204 4.13 18.23 -10.23
N ASP A 205 4.82 17.11 -10.46
CA ASP A 205 4.37 16.04 -11.34
C ASP A 205 4.81 14.66 -10.78
N PRO A 206 3.88 13.77 -10.41
CA PRO A 206 4.22 12.51 -9.76
C PRO A 206 4.57 11.37 -10.73
N ARG A 207 4.54 11.58 -12.05
CA ARG A 207 4.71 10.49 -13.03
C ARG A 207 6.06 9.78 -12.92
N SER A 208 7.16 10.54 -12.89
CA SER A 208 8.51 9.96 -12.76
C SER A 208 8.70 9.25 -11.42
N LEU A 209 8.10 9.75 -10.33
CA LEU A 209 8.07 9.04 -9.06
C LEU A 209 7.31 7.72 -9.17
N ALA A 210 6.13 7.72 -9.79
CA ALA A 210 5.32 6.50 -9.98
C ALA A 210 6.05 5.44 -10.83
N GLU A 211 6.78 5.87 -11.87
CA GLU A 211 7.64 4.99 -12.68
C GLU A 211 8.75 4.37 -11.84
N TRP A 212 9.44 5.16 -11.01
CA TRP A 212 10.47 4.66 -10.09
C TRP A 212 9.93 3.68 -9.07
N ILE A 213 8.76 3.96 -8.48
CA ILE A 213 8.09 3.05 -7.55
C ILE A 213 7.76 1.72 -8.26
N SER A 214 7.32 1.77 -9.53
CA SER A 214 7.09 0.58 -10.34
C SER A 214 8.38 -0.19 -10.65
N ARG A 215 9.46 0.50 -11.02
CA ARG A 215 10.78 -0.10 -11.29
C ARG A 215 11.38 -0.79 -10.06
N MET A 216 11.13 -0.24 -8.88
CA MET A 216 11.51 -0.84 -7.60
C MET A 216 10.60 -2.01 -7.17
N GLY A 217 9.54 -2.32 -7.93
CA GLY A 217 8.73 -3.53 -7.77
C GLY A 217 7.30 -3.31 -7.26
N GLN A 218 6.83 -2.07 -7.12
CA GLN A 218 5.48 -1.79 -6.57
C GLN A 218 4.65 -0.93 -7.52
N ARG A 219 4.14 -1.51 -8.60
CA ARG A 219 3.25 -0.77 -9.50
C ARG A 219 1.96 -0.35 -8.78
N LEU A 220 1.71 0.95 -8.69
CA LEU A 220 0.56 1.51 -7.98
C LEU A 220 -0.76 0.95 -8.54
N TYR A 221 -1.65 0.53 -7.64
CA TYR A 221 -2.98 -0.03 -7.98
C TYR A 221 -2.97 -1.23 -8.93
N ALA A 222 -1.86 -1.97 -9.04
CA ALA A 222 -1.71 -3.03 -10.03
C ALA A 222 -1.29 -4.39 -9.43
N TYR A 223 -1.48 -4.59 -8.11
CA TYR A 223 -1.31 -5.92 -7.54
C TYR A 223 -2.41 -6.85 -8.05
N GLN A 224 -2.02 -8.02 -8.55
CA GLN A 224 -2.96 -8.92 -9.25
C GLN A 224 -3.96 -9.57 -8.29
N ALA A 225 -3.51 -9.95 -7.10
CA ALA A 225 -4.38 -10.58 -6.11
C ALA A 225 -5.17 -9.52 -5.33
N PRO A 226 -6.40 -9.85 -4.90
CA PRO A 226 -7.24 -8.95 -4.07
C PRO A 226 -6.68 -8.72 -2.66
N THR A 227 -5.59 -9.39 -2.30
CA THR A 227 -4.87 -9.24 -1.02
C THR A 227 -4.03 -7.98 -0.92
N GLY A 228 -3.72 -7.33 -2.04
CA GLY A 228 -2.80 -6.20 -2.09
C GLY A 228 -1.34 -6.58 -1.85
N PHE A 229 -0.45 -5.59 -1.90
CA PHE A 229 0.97 -5.81 -1.72
C PHE A 229 1.31 -6.32 -0.31
N PRO A 230 2.30 -7.23 -0.18
CA PRO A 230 2.68 -7.83 1.09
C PRO A 230 3.33 -6.82 2.06
N ASP A 231 3.05 -6.99 3.35
CA ASP A 231 3.63 -6.15 4.41
C ASP A 231 5.02 -6.61 4.88
N ARG A 232 5.44 -7.82 4.50
CA ARG A 232 6.72 -8.42 4.94
C ARG A 232 7.89 -7.90 4.12
N GLY A 233 9.02 -7.68 4.78
CA GLY A 233 10.24 -7.15 4.18
C GLY A 233 10.84 -8.05 3.11
N GLU A 234 10.71 -9.37 3.23
CA GLU A 234 11.23 -10.35 2.26
C GLU A 234 10.73 -10.08 0.82
N ALA A 235 9.48 -9.64 0.67
CA ALA A 235 8.92 -9.29 -0.64
C ALA A 235 9.58 -8.06 -1.29
N TRP A 236 10.30 -7.28 -0.48
CA TRP A 236 10.89 -6.00 -0.87
C TRP A 236 12.42 -6.02 -0.87
N VAL A 237 13.04 -7.14 -0.48
CA VAL A 237 14.49 -7.32 -0.42
C VAL A 237 14.91 -8.42 -1.38
N ASN A 238 15.34 -8.01 -2.57
CA ASN A 238 16.08 -8.84 -3.51
C ASN A 238 17.18 -8.02 -4.19
N THR A 239 18.20 -8.69 -4.75
CA THR A 239 19.39 -8.02 -5.31
C THR A 239 19.05 -6.94 -6.33
N GLY A 240 18.06 -7.18 -7.21
CA GLY A 240 17.62 -6.20 -8.21
C GLY A 240 16.89 -4.99 -7.61
N SER A 241 16.04 -5.22 -6.61
CA SER A 241 15.33 -4.14 -5.91
C SER A 241 16.27 -3.23 -5.11
N LEU A 242 17.32 -3.76 -4.49
CA LEU A 242 18.30 -2.98 -3.75
C LEU A 242 19.09 -2.06 -4.70
N LEU A 243 19.46 -2.56 -5.87
CA LEU A 243 20.13 -1.76 -6.89
C LEU A 243 19.22 -0.64 -7.42
N ASN A 244 17.95 -0.95 -7.74
CA ASN A 244 17.00 0.06 -8.19
C ASN A 244 16.73 1.13 -7.12
N ARG A 245 16.78 0.77 -5.83
CA ARG A 245 16.67 1.74 -4.73
C ARG A 245 17.90 2.65 -4.63
N MET A 246 19.09 2.12 -4.86
CA MET A 246 20.32 2.92 -4.95
C MET A 246 20.26 3.89 -6.13
N ASN A 247 19.89 3.41 -7.32
CA ASN A 247 19.69 4.24 -8.49
C ASN A 247 18.65 5.34 -8.27
N PHE A 248 17.52 5.00 -7.62
CA PHE A 248 16.51 5.97 -7.27
C PHE A 248 17.06 7.08 -6.37
N GLY A 249 17.82 6.72 -5.32
CA GLY A 249 18.46 7.67 -4.43
C GLY A 249 19.40 8.62 -5.18
N LEU A 250 20.28 8.07 -6.02
CA LEU A 250 21.23 8.84 -6.82
C LEU A 250 20.54 9.79 -7.81
N GLN A 251 19.56 9.30 -8.59
CA GLN A 251 18.84 10.15 -9.54
C GLN A 251 17.98 11.21 -8.85
N LEU A 252 17.36 10.86 -7.73
CA LEU A 252 16.58 11.83 -6.97
C LEU A 252 17.50 12.95 -6.48
N ALA A 253 18.61 12.61 -5.82
CA ALA A 253 19.55 13.58 -5.26
C ALA A 253 20.27 14.43 -6.31
N ALA A 254 20.48 13.90 -7.52
CA ALA A 254 21.02 14.66 -8.65
C ALA A 254 20.04 15.71 -9.21
N GLY A 255 18.76 15.64 -8.85
CA GLY A 255 17.71 16.49 -9.43
C GLY A 255 17.23 16.00 -10.80
N ASP A 256 17.55 14.75 -11.17
CA ASP A 256 17.25 14.15 -12.47
C ASP A 256 15.87 13.48 -12.53
N LEU A 257 15.02 13.68 -11.51
CA LEU A 257 13.62 13.25 -11.53
C LEU A 257 12.71 14.42 -11.92
N PRO A 258 12.17 14.45 -13.15
CA PRO A 258 11.20 15.46 -13.56
C PRO A 258 10.01 15.52 -12.60
N GLY A 259 9.60 16.73 -12.27
CA GLY A 259 8.45 16.97 -11.40
C GLY A 259 8.75 16.94 -9.90
N VAL A 260 10.01 16.73 -9.49
CA VAL A 260 10.45 16.83 -8.10
C VAL A 260 11.50 17.94 -7.99
N ARG A 261 11.35 18.84 -7.02
CA ARG A 261 12.30 19.94 -6.76
C ARG A 261 12.63 20.02 -5.28
N PHE A 262 13.89 20.28 -4.95
CA PHE A 262 14.39 20.46 -3.58
C PHE A 262 15.69 21.29 -3.63
N ASP A 263 16.18 21.71 -2.46
CA ASP A 263 17.44 22.45 -2.31
C ASP A 263 18.33 21.77 -1.25
N LEU A 264 19.37 21.06 -1.71
CA LEU A 264 20.29 20.37 -0.80
C LEU A 264 21.06 21.37 0.08
N VAL A 265 21.57 22.45 -0.52
CA VAL A 265 22.35 23.45 0.23
C VAL A 265 21.45 24.17 1.22
N GLY A 266 20.22 24.49 0.83
CA GLY A 266 19.17 25.01 1.70
C GLY A 266 18.85 24.08 2.88
N LEU A 267 18.85 22.76 2.67
CA LEU A 267 18.63 21.77 3.73
C LEU A 267 19.70 21.84 4.83
N ASN A 268 20.93 22.23 4.48
CA ASN A 268 22.03 22.48 5.43
C ASN A 268 22.16 23.95 5.84
N GLY A 269 21.07 24.72 5.80
CA GLY A 269 21.06 26.12 6.21
C GLY A 269 21.94 27.04 5.36
N GLY A 270 22.20 26.66 4.10
CA GLY A 270 23.04 27.43 3.18
C GLY A 270 24.54 27.16 3.29
N ILE A 271 24.97 26.21 4.14
CA ILE A 271 26.39 25.92 4.36
C ILE A 271 26.83 24.78 3.44
N GLU A 272 27.79 25.03 2.56
CA GLU A 272 28.40 23.98 1.74
C GLU A 272 29.46 23.20 2.55
N PRO A 273 29.39 21.87 2.62
CA PRO A 273 30.43 21.07 3.26
C PRO A 273 31.77 21.15 2.51
N GLU A 274 32.87 21.24 3.26
CA GLU A 274 34.23 21.37 2.71
C GLU A 274 34.82 20.05 2.18
N SER A 275 34.22 18.90 2.51
CA SER A 275 34.67 17.59 2.08
C SER A 275 33.52 16.58 1.95
N VAL A 276 33.79 15.47 1.27
CA VAL A 276 32.87 14.32 1.13
C VAL A 276 32.48 13.76 2.49
N GLU A 277 33.43 13.65 3.42
CA GLU A 277 33.21 13.15 4.79
C GLU A 277 32.40 14.13 5.63
N GLY A 278 32.67 15.43 5.45
CA GLY A 278 31.89 16.51 6.06
C GLY A 278 30.44 16.49 5.57
N ALA A 279 30.24 16.34 4.25
CA ALA A 279 28.93 16.19 3.64
C ALA A 279 28.22 14.93 4.17
N LEU A 280 28.89 13.78 4.14
CA LEU A 280 28.32 12.52 4.60
C LEU A 280 27.87 12.60 6.06
N SER A 281 28.71 13.15 6.94
CA SER A 281 28.37 13.32 8.36
C SER A 281 27.17 14.26 8.56
N THR A 282 27.15 15.37 7.81
CA THR A 282 26.11 16.40 7.90
C THR A 282 24.75 15.86 7.41
N TYR A 283 24.70 15.35 6.18
CA TYR A 283 23.46 14.85 5.60
C TYR A 283 22.98 13.55 6.24
N LEU A 284 23.89 12.73 6.81
CA LEU A 284 23.46 11.59 7.60
C LEU A 284 22.71 12.05 8.86
N ALA A 285 23.18 13.09 9.54
CA ALA A 285 22.49 13.65 10.69
C ALA A 285 21.15 14.31 10.33
N LEU A 286 21.06 14.96 9.17
CA LEU A 286 19.82 15.58 8.69
C LEU A 286 18.77 14.54 8.25
N LEU A 287 19.19 13.53 7.48
CA LEU A 287 18.28 12.58 6.85
C LEU A 287 17.96 11.38 7.76
N LEU A 288 18.85 11.06 8.71
CA LEU A 288 18.73 9.92 9.62
C LEU A 288 19.13 10.28 11.07
N PRO A 289 18.49 11.30 11.70
CA PRO A 289 18.89 11.84 13.01
C PRO A 289 18.85 10.81 14.14
N GLU A 290 17.95 9.83 14.05
CA GLU A 290 17.74 8.79 15.06
C GLU A 290 18.70 7.59 14.93
N ARG A 291 19.67 7.64 13.99
CA ARG A 291 20.64 6.56 13.74
C ARG A 291 21.99 6.88 14.37
N PRO A 292 22.68 5.89 14.97
CA PRO A 292 24.04 6.09 15.42
C PRO A 292 24.95 6.32 14.19
N ALA A 293 25.51 7.52 14.06
CA ALA A 293 26.27 7.91 12.87
C ALA A 293 27.51 7.02 12.64
N GLY A 294 28.24 6.65 13.70
CA GLY A 294 29.53 5.94 13.58
C GLY A 294 29.50 4.65 12.76
N PRO A 295 28.62 3.67 13.06
CA PRO A 295 28.49 2.44 12.26
C PRO A 295 28.11 2.70 10.80
N VAL A 296 27.18 3.62 10.55
CA VAL A 296 26.68 3.92 9.20
C VAL A 296 27.75 4.62 8.35
N LEU A 297 28.48 5.57 8.95
CA LEU A 297 29.60 6.24 8.28
C LEU A 297 30.65 5.24 7.80
N ARG A 298 31.05 4.27 8.64
CA ARG A 298 32.03 3.23 8.25
C ARG A 298 31.56 2.36 7.08
N GLN A 299 30.25 2.21 6.89
CA GLN A 299 29.68 1.44 5.79
C GLN A 299 29.57 2.26 4.50
N LEU A 300 29.19 3.55 4.60
CA LEU A 300 28.92 4.40 3.43
C LEU A 300 30.17 5.11 2.90
N GLU A 301 31.16 5.42 3.75
CA GLU A 301 32.38 6.14 3.35
C GLU A 301 33.14 5.46 2.19
N PRO A 302 33.34 4.13 2.14
CA PRO A 302 33.96 3.47 0.99
C PRO A 302 33.12 3.54 -0.29
N VAL A 303 31.79 3.57 -0.15
CA VAL A 303 30.84 3.60 -1.27
C VAL A 303 30.88 4.98 -1.93
N VAL A 304 30.77 6.05 -1.14
CA VAL A 304 30.78 7.43 -1.64
C VAL A 304 32.12 7.79 -2.27
N ARG A 305 33.25 7.27 -1.76
CA ARG A 305 34.57 7.50 -2.34
C ARG A 305 34.81 6.75 -3.65
N SER A 306 33.92 5.86 -4.08
CA SER A 306 34.09 5.14 -5.35
C SER A 306 33.86 6.09 -6.54
N PRO A 307 34.89 6.41 -7.35
CA PRO A 307 34.78 7.40 -8.43
C PRO A 307 33.83 6.95 -9.55
N GLU A 308 33.63 5.64 -9.66
CA GLU A 308 32.80 5.00 -10.68
C GLU A 308 31.46 4.54 -10.10
N LEU A 309 31.04 5.03 -8.92
CA LEU A 309 29.85 4.51 -8.25
C LEU A 309 28.61 4.59 -9.16
N ALA A 310 28.34 5.78 -9.72
CA ALA A 310 27.19 5.98 -10.61
C ALA A 310 27.25 5.03 -11.82
N GLN A 311 28.42 4.95 -12.47
CA GLN A 311 28.64 4.06 -13.62
C GLN A 311 28.48 2.58 -13.25
N LYS A 312 29.03 2.14 -12.11
CA LYS A 312 28.95 0.75 -11.63
C LYS A 312 27.52 0.35 -11.28
N VAL A 313 26.75 1.27 -10.70
CA VAL A 313 25.34 1.03 -10.35
C VAL A 313 24.49 1.00 -11.62
N GLU A 314 24.78 1.86 -12.61
CA GLU A 314 24.13 1.83 -13.93
C GLU A 314 24.47 0.56 -14.72
N ASP A 315 25.74 0.14 -14.75
CA ASP A 315 26.20 -1.07 -15.44
C ASP A 315 25.64 -2.36 -14.81
N ALA A 316 25.41 -2.35 -13.49
CA ALA A 316 24.78 -3.46 -12.78
C ALA A 316 23.26 -3.54 -13.00
N SER A 317 22.66 -2.50 -13.59
CA SER A 317 21.21 -2.42 -13.77
C SER A 317 20.76 -3.25 -14.97
N PRO A 318 19.72 -4.11 -14.83
CA PRO A 318 19.15 -4.80 -15.99
C PRO A 318 18.66 -3.78 -17.01
N ARG A 319 19.23 -3.79 -18.22
CA ARG A 319 18.77 -2.89 -19.30
C ARG A 319 17.33 -3.26 -19.66
N PRO A 320 16.40 -2.29 -19.72
CA PRO A 320 15.05 -2.56 -20.18
C PRO A 320 15.09 -3.09 -21.62
N SER A 321 14.24 -4.07 -21.92
CA SER A 321 14.08 -4.64 -23.26
C SER A 321 13.76 -3.54 -24.28
N THR A 322 14.33 -3.68 -25.48
CA THR A 322 14.31 -2.72 -26.60
C THR A 322 12.94 -2.28 -27.13
N GLU A 323 11.83 -2.77 -26.56
CA GLU A 323 10.49 -2.38 -26.99
C GLU A 323 10.02 -1.01 -26.46
N ASP A 324 10.66 -0.45 -25.41
CA ASP A 324 10.27 0.83 -24.81
C ASP A 324 11.02 2.07 -25.34
N ARG A 325 11.90 1.92 -26.34
CA ARG A 325 12.75 3.02 -26.88
C ARG A 325 12.37 3.45 -28.30
N ARG A 326 11.10 3.83 -28.53
CA ARG A 326 10.75 4.64 -29.71
C ARG A 326 9.96 5.86 -29.30
N GLY A 327 10.67 6.97 -29.14
CA GLY A 327 10.06 8.29 -29.00
C GLY A 327 11.07 9.36 -28.58
N GLY A 328 11.62 10.07 -29.57
CA GLY A 328 12.21 11.40 -29.37
C GLY A 328 13.71 11.50 -29.63
N GLU A 329 14.12 11.45 -30.91
CA GLU A 329 15.28 12.23 -31.35
C GLU A 329 14.82 13.69 -31.47
N LEU A 330 15.51 14.61 -30.79
CA LEU A 330 15.40 16.04 -31.00
C LEU A 330 16.80 16.62 -31.14
N ASP A 331 16.94 17.43 -32.19
CA ASP A 331 18.14 18.06 -32.73
C ASP A 331 19.08 18.69 -31.68
N GLU A 332 20.37 18.43 -31.89
CA GLU A 332 21.47 19.25 -31.39
C GLU A 332 21.36 20.66 -31.99
N LEU A 333 21.07 21.64 -31.13
CA LEU A 333 21.26 23.06 -31.43
C LEU A 333 22.55 23.53 -30.77
N GLU A 334 23.59 23.70 -31.59
CA GLU A 334 24.81 24.43 -31.22
C GLU A 334 24.44 25.85 -30.76
N LEU A 335 24.64 26.12 -29.47
CA LEU A 335 24.58 27.45 -28.90
C LEU A 335 26.02 27.94 -28.69
N SER A 336 26.37 29.00 -29.41
CA SER A 336 27.62 29.74 -29.30
C SER A 336 27.87 30.26 -27.88
N GLU A 337 29.07 30.00 -27.35
CA GLU A 337 29.53 30.48 -26.05
C GLU A 337 29.64 32.02 -26.02
N PRO A 338 29.22 32.69 -24.93
CA PRO A 338 29.69 34.04 -24.65
C PRO A 338 31.02 33.97 -23.91
N GLU A 339 32.03 34.67 -24.43
CA GLU A 339 33.31 34.89 -23.74
C GLU A 339 33.07 35.62 -22.40
N GLY A 340 33.12 34.88 -21.30
CA GLY A 340 33.14 35.37 -19.93
C GLY A 340 34.47 35.00 -19.27
N GLY A 341 35.10 35.93 -18.56
CA GLY A 341 36.47 35.80 -18.06
C GLY A 341 36.73 34.59 -17.15
N GLU A 342 37.97 34.11 -17.16
CA GLU A 342 38.49 32.89 -16.52
C GLU A 342 38.10 32.72 -15.03
N GLU A 343 37.83 33.80 -14.29
CA GLU A 343 37.37 33.76 -12.89
C GLU A 343 35.90 33.29 -12.74
N ALA A 344 35.01 33.66 -13.67
CA ALA A 344 33.60 33.27 -13.63
C ALA A 344 33.38 31.79 -13.98
N ASP A 345 34.23 31.24 -14.86
CA ASP A 345 34.24 29.82 -15.20
C ASP A 345 34.80 28.95 -14.08
N GLY A 346 35.79 29.45 -13.32
CA GLY A 346 36.33 28.79 -12.14
C GLY A 346 35.28 28.59 -11.04
N GLU A 347 34.54 29.66 -10.68
CA GLU A 347 33.48 29.59 -9.68
C GLU A 347 32.30 28.71 -10.12
N ARG A 348 31.93 28.78 -11.40
CA ARG A 348 30.85 27.95 -11.98
C ARG A 348 31.22 26.46 -11.96
N MET A 349 32.45 26.12 -12.32
CA MET A 349 32.95 24.75 -12.24
C MET A 349 33.04 24.26 -10.78
N ALA A 350 33.46 25.10 -9.84
CA ALA A 350 33.52 24.74 -8.43
C ALA A 350 32.12 24.43 -7.85
N ARG A 351 31.12 25.28 -8.15
CA ARG A 351 29.72 25.05 -7.74
C ARG A 351 29.15 23.76 -8.35
N LYS A 352 29.44 23.50 -9.63
CA LYS A 352 29.00 22.26 -10.28
C LYS A 352 29.57 21.02 -9.59
N ARG A 353 30.87 21.01 -9.28
CA ARG A 353 31.54 19.91 -8.55
C ARG A 353 31.00 19.74 -7.14
N SER A 354 30.74 20.84 -6.43
CA SER A 354 30.12 20.83 -5.10
C SER A 354 28.72 20.19 -5.15
N HIS A 355 27.90 20.58 -6.14
CA HIS A 355 26.58 20.00 -6.35
C HIS A 355 26.62 18.50 -6.68
N GLU A 356 27.52 18.08 -7.58
CA GLU A 356 27.71 16.65 -7.93
C GLU A 356 28.13 15.82 -6.72
N MET A 357 29.06 16.34 -5.90
CA MET A 357 29.48 15.70 -4.65
C MET A 357 28.30 15.55 -3.68
N LEU A 358 27.51 16.61 -3.48
CA LEU A 358 26.35 16.59 -2.59
C LEU A 358 25.29 15.61 -3.07
N ALA A 359 24.96 15.62 -4.36
CA ALA A 359 24.03 14.69 -4.98
C ALA A 359 24.48 13.23 -4.78
N GLN A 360 25.78 12.94 -4.96
CA GLN A 360 26.30 11.60 -4.74
C GLN A 360 26.19 11.18 -3.27
N VAL A 361 26.62 12.02 -2.33
CA VAL A 361 26.56 11.74 -0.89
C VAL A 361 25.11 11.47 -0.46
N VAL A 362 24.20 12.39 -0.79
CA VAL A 362 22.79 12.30 -0.44
C VAL A 362 22.15 11.10 -1.10
N GLY A 363 22.43 10.85 -2.38
CA GLY A 363 21.90 9.71 -3.11
C GLY A 363 22.32 8.38 -2.52
N VAL A 364 23.57 8.24 -2.05
CA VAL A 364 24.04 7.05 -1.34
C VAL A 364 23.34 6.88 0.00
N ILE A 365 23.12 7.96 0.76
CA ILE A 365 22.35 7.89 2.02
C ILE A 365 20.92 7.41 1.73
N LEU A 366 20.23 7.99 0.75
CA LEU A 366 18.85 7.61 0.39
C LEU A 366 18.76 6.16 -0.14
N GLY A 367 19.79 5.71 -0.85
CA GLY A 367 19.90 4.34 -1.35
C GLY A 367 20.33 3.30 -0.30
N SER A 368 20.82 3.73 0.86
CA SER A 368 21.40 2.85 1.88
C SER A 368 20.37 1.91 2.53
N PRO A 369 20.79 0.71 2.99
CA PRO A 369 19.95 -0.16 3.81
C PRO A 369 19.37 0.53 5.05
N GLU A 370 20.10 1.50 5.62
CA GLU A 370 19.72 2.25 6.81
C GLU A 370 18.53 3.17 6.54
N PHE A 371 18.51 3.82 5.36
CA PHE A 371 17.39 4.63 4.92
C PHE A 371 16.18 3.77 4.52
N GLN A 372 16.42 2.57 3.98
CA GLN A 372 15.36 1.66 3.58
C GLN A 372 14.62 0.99 4.76
N ARG A 373 15.13 1.13 5.98
CA ARG A 373 14.47 0.63 7.19
C ARG A 373 13.53 1.69 7.79
N ARG A 374 12.33 1.27 8.21
CA ARG A 374 11.24 2.11 8.73
C ARG A 374 11.33 2.34 10.23
#